data_AF-R5I7B8-F1
#
_entry.id   AF-R5I7B8-F1
#
_cell.length_a   1.000
_cell.length_b   1.000
_cell.length_c   1.000
_cell.angle_alpha   90.00
_cell.angle_beta   90.00
_cell.angle_gamma   90.00
#
_symmetry.space_group_name_H-M   'P 1'
#
loop_
_entity.id
_entity.type
_entity.pdbx_description
1 polymer ?
#
loop_
_entity_poly.entity_id
_entity_poly.type
_entity_poly.pdbx_seq_one_letter_code
_entity_poly.pdbx_strand_id
1 'polypeptide(L)' 'MNNPIYIRVLQHDKNDQIRIGEAFPATDLEQVEKNIIAQYEAKTAWCGGFKVACERYYKRIAIVNAVNLGIMRLIYNE' A
#
# COMPACT_ATOMS: atom_id res chain seq x y z
N MET A 1 -12.24 13.14 -20.01
CA MET A 1 -12.52 12.07 -19.03
C MET A 1 -11.19 11.43 -18.69
N ASN A 2 -10.74 11.51 -17.44
CA ASN A 2 -9.55 10.75 -17.03
C ASN A 2 -9.99 9.30 -16.84
N ASN A 3 -9.46 8.40 -17.68
CA ASN A 3 -9.65 6.97 -17.47
C ASN A 3 -9.04 6.60 -16.11
N PRO A 4 -9.76 5.87 -15.24
CA PRO A 4 -9.21 5.46 -13.96
C PRO A 4 -8.00 4.55 -14.19
N ILE A 5 -6.95 4.76 -13.41
CA ILE A 5 -5.79 3.86 -13.40
C ILE A 5 -6.12 2.73 -12.44
N TYR A 6 -5.97 1.49 -12.89
CA TYR A 6 -6.12 0.35 -12.00
C TYR A 6 -4.83 0.14 -11.22
N ILE A 7 -4.97 0.05 -9.90
CA ILE A 7 -3.85 -0.09 -8.97
C ILE A 7 -4.05 -1.28 -8.05
N ARG A 8 -2.95 -1.72 -7.43
CA ARG A 8 -2.91 -2.72 -6.37
C ARG A 8 -2.02 -2.21 -5.24
N VAL A 9 -2.21 -2.73 -4.03
CA VAL A 9 -1.29 -2.49 -2.91
C VAL A 9 -0.31 -3.65 -2.83
N LEU A 10 0.97 -3.35 -2.96
CA LEU A 10 2.07 -4.27 -2.73
C LEU A 10 2.52 -4.16 -1.28
N GLN A 11 2.66 -5.31 -0.62
CA GLN A 11 3.24 -5.47 0.71
C GLN A 11 4.42 -6.43 0.60
N HIS A 12 5.57 -6.02 1.11
CA HIS A 12 6.73 -6.89 1.32
C HIS A 12 7.01 -6.90 2.82
N ASP A 13 6.89 -8.06 3.44
CA ASP A 13 7.11 -8.22 4.88
C ASP A 13 8.57 -8.54 5.24
N LYS A 14 8.89 -8.46 6.53
CA LYS A 14 10.24 -8.74 7.03
C LYS A 14 10.66 -10.22 6.91
N ASN A 15 9.72 -11.12 6.64
CA ASN A 15 9.98 -12.52 6.34
C ASN A 15 10.17 -12.79 4.84
N ASP A 16 10.33 -11.73 4.03
CA ASP A 16 10.48 -11.79 2.58
C ASP A 16 9.27 -12.34 1.81
N GLN A 17 8.08 -12.31 2.42
CA GLN A 17 6.86 -12.59 1.69
C GLN A 17 6.37 -11.34 0.97
N ILE A 18 6.03 -11.49 -0.31
CA ILE A 18 5.37 -10.47 -1.11
C ILE A 18 3.90 -10.82 -1.25
N ARG A 19 3.04 -9.88 -0.87
CA ARG A 19 1.59 -9.96 -1.07
C ARG A 19 1.14 -8.80 -1.94
N ILE A 20 0.32 -9.09 -2.93
CA ILE A 20 -0.25 -8.09 -3.82
C ILE A 20 -1.77 -8.17 -3.70
N GLY A 21 -2.38 -7.07 -3.31
CA GLY A 21 -3.82 -6.96 -3.15
C GLY A 21 -4.60 -7.06 -4.46
N GLU A 22 -5.92 -7.06 -4.32
CA GLU A 22 -6.86 -6.96 -5.44
C GLU A 22 -6.66 -5.65 -6.21
N ALA A 23 -6.99 -5.69 -7.51
CA ALA A 23 -6.98 -4.50 -8.35
C ALA A 23 -8.23 -3.65 -8.12
N PHE A 24 -8.07 -2.34 -8.00
CA PHE A 24 -9.19 -1.41 -7.93
C PHE A 24 -8.91 -0.14 -8.75
N PRO A 25 -9.96 0.51 -9.30
CA PRO A 25 -9.81 1.74 -10.05
C PRO A 25 -9.48 2.90 -9.11
N ALA A 26 -8.55 3.76 -9.53
CA ALA A 26 -8.17 4.98 -8.85
C ALA A 26 -8.14 6.16 -9.82
N THR A 27 -8.68 7.30 -9.39
CA THR A 27 -8.64 8.57 -10.13
C THR A 27 -7.71 9.60 -9.49
N ASP A 28 -7.39 9.42 -8.21
CA ASP A 28 -6.51 10.29 -7.43
C ASP A 28 -5.62 9.42 -6.51
N LEU A 29 -4.32 9.40 -6.77
CA LEU A 29 -3.34 8.63 -6.00
C LEU A 29 -3.10 9.19 -4.60
N GLU A 30 -3.25 10.51 -4.40
CA GLU A 30 -3.03 11.13 -3.09
C GLU A 30 -4.14 10.72 -2.12
N GLN A 31 -5.40 10.76 -2.56
CA GLN A 31 -6.52 10.31 -1.75
C GLN A 31 -6.45 8.80 -1.46
N VAL A 32 -6.02 8.01 -2.45
CA VAL A 32 -5.80 6.57 -2.27
C VAL A 32 -4.72 6.30 -1.23
N GLU A 33 -3.58 6.99 -1.30
CA GLU A 33 -2.48 6.84 -0.34
C GLU A 33 -2.98 7.11 1.09
N LYS A 34 -3.69 8.23 1.30
CA LYS A 34 -4.29 8.58 2.60
C LYS A 34 -5.25 7.49 3.09
N ASN A 35 -6.11 6.97 2.21
CA ASN A 35 -7.06 5.92 2.56
C ASN A 35 -6.37 4.60 2.93
N ILE A 36 -5.31 4.22 2.20
CA ILE A 36 -4.52 3.02 2.50
C ILE A 36 -3.86 3.18 3.88
N ILE A 37 -3.20 4.31 4.13
CA ILE A 37 -2.57 4.59 5.43
C ILE A 37 -3.60 4.51 6.56
N ALA A 38 -4.77 5.13 6.40
CA ALA A 38 -5.85 5.07 7.40
C ALA A 38 -6.36 3.64 7.64
N GLN A 39 -6.47 2.81 6.60
CA GLN A 39 -6.84 1.41 6.75
C GLN A 39 -5.77 0.62 7.51
N TYR A 40 -4.49 0.85 7.23
CA TYR A 40 -3.42 0.22 8.01
C TYR A 40 -3.44 0.71 9.46
N GLU A 41 -3.60 2.01 9.69
CA GLU A 41 -3.68 2.59 11.03
C GLU A 41 -4.76 1.88 11.86
N ALA A 42 -5.97 1.72 11.31
CA ALA A 42 -7.05 0.99 11.97
C ALA A 42 -6.73 -0.50 12.18
N LYS A 43 -6.22 -1.19 11.15
CA LYS A 43 -5.88 -2.63 11.22
C LYS A 43 -4.73 -2.94 12.17
N THR A 44 -3.85 -1.97 12.41
CA THR A 44 -2.63 -2.11 13.22
C THR A 44 -2.71 -1.33 14.53
N ALA A 45 -3.88 -0.79 14.86
CA ALA A 45 -4.11 -0.08 16.13
C ALA A 45 -3.72 -0.94 17.35
N TRP A 46 -3.94 -2.25 17.27
CA TRP A 46 -3.56 -3.21 18.33
C TRP A 46 -2.04 -3.28 18.59
N CYS A 47 -1.19 -2.85 17.65
CA CYS A 47 0.27 -2.83 17.79
C CYS A 47 0.88 -1.42 17.76
N GLY A 48 0.08 -0.37 17.95
CA GLY A 48 0.56 1.02 17.99
C GLY A 48 0.46 1.78 16.67
N GLY A 49 -0.37 1.31 15.74
CA GLY A 49 -0.68 2.03 14.49
C GLY A 49 0.30 1.75 13.36
N PHE A 50 0.09 2.45 12.24
CA PHE A 50 0.72 2.15 10.95
C PHE A 50 2.24 2.26 11.03
N LYS A 51 2.76 3.35 11.63
CA LYS A 51 4.20 3.58 11.71
C LYS A 51 4.91 2.46 12.46
N VAL A 52 4.39 2.06 13.62
CA VAL A 52 4.98 0.98 14.43
C VAL A 52 4.88 -0.36 13.70
N ALA A 53 3.77 -0.61 13.00
CA ALA A 53 3.62 -1.81 12.20
C ALA A 53 4.60 -1.88 11.01
N CYS A 54 4.86 -0.76 10.33
CA CYS A 54 5.89 -0.65 9.29
C CYS A 54 7.25 -1.07 9.82
N GLU A 55 7.72 -0.45 10.90
CA GLU A 55 9.03 -0.74 11.49
C GLU A 55 9.18 -2.19 11.95
N ARG A 56 8.08 -2.83 12.41
CA ARG A 56 8.09 -4.20 12.94
C ARG A 56 7.91 -5.29 11.89
N TYR A 57 7.09 -5.05 10.87
CA TYR A 57 6.57 -6.13 10.03
C TYR A 57 6.82 -5.95 8.53
N TYR A 58 7.07 -4.74 8.06
CA TYR A 58 7.16 -4.47 6.62
C TYR A 58 8.57 -4.02 6.22
N LYS A 59 9.02 -4.44 5.03
CA LYS A 59 10.17 -3.87 4.32
C LYS A 59 9.72 -2.82 3.31
N ARG A 60 8.55 -3.03 2.69
CA ARG A 60 7.98 -2.11 1.70
C ARG A 60 6.47 -2.17 1.66
N ILE A 61 5.83 -1.01 1.53
CA ILE A 61 4.43 -0.87 1.14
C ILE A 61 4.37 0.13 -0.02
N ALA A 62 3.72 -0.24 -1.11
CA ALA A 62 3.62 0.59 -2.30
C ALA A 62 2.28 0.44 -3.00
N ILE A 63 1.86 1.51 -3.68
CA ILE A 63 0.83 1.45 -4.71
C ILE A 63 1.53 1.11 -6.03
N VAL A 64 1.07 0.06 -6.68
CA VAL A 64 1.61 -0.40 -7.96
C VAL A 64 0.52 -0.40 -9.03
N ASN A 65 0.92 -0.26 -10.29
CA ASN A 65 0.03 -0.42 -11.42
C ASN A 65 -0.50 -1.88 -11.46
N ALA A 66 -1.80 -2.06 -11.68
CA ALA A 66 -2.41 -3.38 -11.62
C ALA A 66 -2.02 -4.33 -12.76
N VAL A 67 -1.48 -3.80 -13.88
CA VAL A 67 -1.11 -4.55 -15.08
C VAL A 67 0.37 -4.92 -15.06
N ASN A 68 1.26 -3.93 -14.92
CA ASN A 68 2.70 -4.15 -15.02
C ASN A 68 3.44 -4.17 -13.67
N LEU A 69 2.72 -3.98 -12.56
CA LEU A 69 3.27 -3.95 -11.19
C LEU A 69 4.37 -2.89 -10.97
N GLY A 70 4.50 -1.93 -11.88
CA GLY A 70 5.38 -0.78 -11.72
C GLY A 70 4.97 0.05 -10.50
N ILE A 71 5.94 0.47 -9.70
CA ILE A 71 5.72 1.31 -8.53
C ILE A 71 5.19 2.67 -8.99
N MET A 72 3.98 3.01 -8.55
CA MET A 72 3.35 4.30 -8.81
C MET A 72 3.52 5.26 -7.64
N ARG A 73 3.46 4.73 -6.41
CA ARG A 73 3.68 5.49 -5.17
C ARG A 73 4.30 4.61 -4.11
N LEU A 74 5.37 5.09 -3.49
CA LEU A 74 5.97 4.45 -2.33
C LEU A 74 5.31 5.00 -1.06
N ILE A 75 4.73 4.12 -0.23
CA ILE A 75 4.11 4.50 1.05
C ILE A 75 5.12 4.30 2.19
N TYR A 76 5.85 3.18 2.15
CA TYR A 76 6.90 2.86 3.12
C TYR A 76 8.00 2.05 2.44
N ASN A 77 9.25 2.29 2.83
CA ASN A 77 10.41 1.48 2.48
C ASN A 77 11.44 1.60 3.61
N GLU A 78 11.92 0.46 4.10
CA GLU A 78 13.03 0.37 5.07
C GLU A 78 14.36 0.86 4.46
#